data_AF-A0A2G6TW13-F1
#
_entry.id   AF-A0A2G6TW13-F1
#
_cell.length_a   1.000
_cell.length_b   1.000
_cell.length_c   1.000
_cell.angle_alpha   90.00
_cell.angle_beta   90.00
_cell.angle_gamma   90.00
#
_symmetry.space_group_name_H-M   'P 1'
#
loop_
_entity.id
_entity.type
_entity.pdbx_description
1 polymer ?
#
loop_
_entity_poly.entity_id
_entity_poly.type
_entity_poly.pdbx_seq_one_letter_code
_entity_poly.pdbx_strand_id
1 'polypeptide(L)' 'MQNPIERGVIAKVRGEEMSAAQRLLPVPGRGQPQYVTSEVDTLLAGRVCITFELQMYGHGRHRFWHWVGKGAVQLEQPAG' A
#
# COMPACT_ATOMS: atom_id res chain seq x y z
N MET A 1 -18.30 -4.88 2.65
CA MET A 1 -17.92 -4.79 1.22
C MET A 1 -16.40 -4.79 1.14
N GLN A 2 -15.80 -5.88 0.67
CA GLN A 2 -14.37 -5.91 0.36
C GLN A 2 -14.20 -5.30 -1.02
N ASN A 3 -13.60 -4.11 -1.10
CA ASN A 3 -13.22 -3.50 -2.37
C ASN A 3 -12.29 -4.48 -3.11
N PRO A 4 -12.49 -4.75 -4.41
CA PRO A 4 -11.66 -5.69 -5.13
C PRO A 4 -10.22 -5.18 -5.14
N ILE A 5 -9.34 -5.92 -4.46
CA ILE A 5 -7.91 -5.72 -4.52
C ILE A 5 -7.48 -6.07 -5.95
N GLU A 6 -7.35 -5.07 -6.83
CA GLU A 6 -6.87 -5.30 -8.18
C GLU A 6 -5.36 -5.54 -8.17
N ARG A 7 -4.98 -6.82 -8.13
CA ARG A 7 -3.58 -7.25 -8.14
C ARG A 7 -2.82 -6.83 -9.40
N GLY A 8 -3.52 -6.45 -10.48
CA GLY A 8 -2.90 -5.97 -11.71
C GLY A 8 -2.34 -4.56 -11.62
N VAL A 9 -2.99 -3.64 -10.90
CA VAL A 9 -2.55 -2.24 -10.78
C VAL A 9 -1.32 -2.12 -9.89
N ILE A 10 -1.26 -2.88 -8.79
CA ILE A 10 -0.09 -2.85 -7.89
C ILE A 10 1.22 -3.27 -8.58
N ALA A 11 1.16 -4.12 -9.62
CA ALA A 11 2.35 -4.48 -10.40
C ALA A 11 2.92 -3.30 -11.21
N LYS A 12 2.13 -2.23 -11.43
CA LYS A 12 2.55 -0.99 -12.07
C LYS A 12 3.10 0.04 -11.08
N VAL A 13 2.93 -0.18 -9.78
CA VAL A 13 3.47 0.68 -8.72
C VAL A 13 4.92 0.30 -8.49
N ARG A 14 5.83 1.25 -8.67
CA ARG A 14 7.27 1.03 -8.50
C ARG A 14 7.65 0.99 -7.02
N GLY A 15 8.84 0.46 -6.73
CA GLY A 15 9.34 0.34 -5.36
C GLY A 15 9.48 1.70 -4.66
N GLU A 16 9.93 2.72 -5.39
CA GLU A 16 10.05 4.09 -4.89
C GLU A 16 8.69 4.73 -4.58
N GLU A 17 7.69 4.51 -5.43
CA GLU A 17 6.32 5.00 -5.25
C GLU A 17 5.66 4.30 -4.04
N MET A 18 5.83 2.99 -3.92
CA MET A 18 5.39 2.20 -2.77
C MET A 18 6.05 2.68 -1.47
N SER A 19 7.36 2.95 -1.50
CA SER A 19 8.09 3.45 -0.33
C SER A 19 7.61 4.85 0.07
N ALA A 20 7.37 5.73 -0.90
CA ALA A 20 6.80 7.05 -0.66
C ALA A 20 5.40 6.94 -0.03
N ALA A 21 4.54 6.07 -0.57
CA ALA A 21 3.21 5.80 -0.02
C ALA A 21 3.26 5.31 1.43
N GLN A 22 4.18 4.40 1.77
CA GLN A 22 4.36 3.89 3.13
C GLN A 22 4.78 4.99 4.12
N ARG A 23 5.56 5.98 3.68
CA ARG A 23 6.00 7.10 4.54
C ARG A 23 4.87 8.06 4.91
N LEU A 24 3.78 8.07 4.14
CA LEU A 24 2.59 8.86 4.44
C LEU A 24 1.69 8.18 5.48
N LEU A 25 1.92 6.89 5.76
CA LEU A 25 1.13 6.13 6.72
C LEU A 25 1.57 6.45 8.15
N PRO A 26 0.66 6.30 9.14
CA PRO A 26 1.03 6.29 10.54
C PRO A 26 2.10 5.24 10.84
N VAL A 27 2.89 5.47 11.89
CA VAL A 27 3.87 4.50 12.38
C VAL A 27 3.16 3.16 12.65
N PRO A 28 3.63 2.04 12.07
CA PRO A 28 2.98 0.73 12.22
C PRO A 28 3.06 0.25 13.67
N GLY A 29 1.95 -0.25 14.21
CA GLY A 29 1.88 -0.73 15.58
C GLY A 29 0.51 -1.26 15.98
N ARG A 30 0.42 -1.90 17.16
CA ARG A 30 -0.79 -2.59 17.65
C ARG A 30 -2.05 -1.73 17.74
N GLY A 31 -1.92 -0.41 17.81
CA GLY A 31 -3.05 0.52 17.87
C GLY A 31 -3.62 0.91 16.50
N GLN A 32 -2.99 0.45 15.41
CA GLN A 32 -3.43 0.76 14.05
C GLN A 32 -4.45 -0.27 13.55
N PRO A 33 -5.35 0.12 12.62
CA PRO A 33 -6.23 -0.84 11.96
C PRO A 33 -5.43 -1.86 11.15
N GLN A 34 -6.00 -3.05 10.95
CA GLN A 34 -5.37 -4.12 10.17
C GLN A 34 -5.12 -3.71 8.71
N TYR A 35 -5.97 -2.85 8.16
CA TYR A 35 -5.87 -2.35 6.78
C TYR A 35 -5.96 -0.83 6.75
N VAL A 36 -5.13 -0.21 5.92
CA VAL A 36 -5.18 1.22 5.61
C VAL A 36 -5.02 1.42 4.11
N THR A 37 -5.48 2.56 3.62
CA THR A 37 -5.33 2.94 2.21
C THR A 37 -4.52 4.22 2.10
N SER A 38 -3.75 4.35 1.02
CA SER A 38 -3.06 5.59 0.67
C SER A 38 -3.21 5.84 -0.82
N GLU A 39 -3.52 7.09 -1.18
CA GLU A 39 -3.58 7.53 -2.56
C GLU A 39 -2.23 8.10 -2.97
N VAL A 40 -1.73 7.67 -4.13
CA VAL A 40 -0.48 8.18 -4.68
C VAL A 40 -0.58 8.30 -6.19
N ASP A 41 0.12 9.30 -6.72
CA ASP A 41 0.34 9.43 -8.16
C ASP A 41 1.50 8.51 -8.57
N THR A 42 1.28 7.73 -9.61
CA THR A 42 2.25 6.80 -10.17
C THR A 42 2.50 7.12 -11.63
N LEU A 43 3.70 6.83 -12.10
CA LEU A 43 4.08 7.09 -13.48
C LEU A 43 3.31 6.19 -14.47
N LEU A 44 3.05 4.94 -14.11
CA LEU A 44 2.55 3.92 -15.05
C LEU A 44 1.03 3.68 -14.96
N ALA A 45 0.40 4.04 -13.85
CA ALA A 45 -1.02 3.81 -13.63
C ALA A 45 -1.79 5.10 -13.27
N GLY A 46 -1.15 6.27 -13.35
CA GLY A 46 -1.75 7.53 -12.91
C GLY A 46 -2.02 7.50 -11.41
N ARG A 47 -3.11 8.12 -10.98
CA ARG A 47 -3.52 8.15 -9.57
C ARG A 47 -4.09 6.80 -9.15
N VAL A 48 -3.53 6.20 -8.11
CA VAL A 48 -3.96 4.90 -7.56
C VAL A 48 -4.22 5.00 -6.06
N CYS A 49 -5.13 4.15 -5.57
CA CYS A 49 -5.34 3.93 -4.15
C CYS A 49 -4.77 2.56 -3.77
N ILE A 50 -3.71 2.54 -2.97
CA ILE A 50 -3.02 1.33 -2.51
C ILE A 50 -3.62 0.90 -1.18
N THR A 51 -3.96 -0.39 -1.06
CA THR A 51 -4.32 -1.02 0.21
C THR A 51 -3.08 -1.63 0.86
N PHE A 52 -2.82 -1.24 2.11
CA PHE A 52 -1.78 -1.78 2.96
C PHE A 52 -2.38 -2.64 4.07
N GLU A 53 -1.72 -3.74 4.37
CA GLU A 53 -2.00 -4.58 5.54
C GLU A 53 -0.93 -4.37 6.60
N LEU A 54 -1.36 -4.21 7.85
CA LEU A 54 -0.47 -4.23 9.00
C LEU A 54 -0.01 -5.66 9.26
N GLN A 55 1.27 -5.94 9.06
CA GLN A 55 1.85 -7.25 9.34
C GLN A 55 2.91 -7.15 10.43
N MET A 56 3.06 -8.23 11.19
CA MET A 56 4.14 -8.39 12.15
C MET A 56 5.17 -9.33 11.55
N TYR A 57 6.38 -8.81 11.33
CA TYR A 57 7.52 -9.63 10.96
C TYR A 57 8.32 -10.00 12.21
N GLY A 58 8.73 -11.27 12.28
CA GLY A 58 9.56 -11.79 13.36
C GLY A 58 10.85 -12.39 12.81
N HIS A 59 11.99 -11.94 13.34
CA HIS A 59 13.29 -12.57 13.10
C HIS A 59 14.00 -12.84 14.43
N GLY A 60 14.03 -14.12 14.83
CA GLY A 60 14.52 -14.53 16.14
C GLY A 60 13.72 -13.89 17.28
N ARG A 61 14.40 -13.15 18.15
CA ARG A 61 13.80 -12.44 19.29
C ARG A 61 13.16 -11.09 18.91
N HIS A 62 13.44 -10.58 17.71
CA HIS A 62 12.95 -9.28 17.28
C HIS A 62 11.60 -9.44 16.57
N ARG A 63 10.64 -8.60 16.96
CA ARG A 63 9.35 -8.46 16.29
C ARG A 63 9.15 -6.99 15.97
N PHE A 64 8.79 -6.68 14.74
CA PHE A 64 8.43 -5.34 14.33
C PHE A 64 7.18 -5.36 13.46
N TRP A 65 6.41 -4.27 13.57
CA TRP A 65 5.24 -4.04 12.74
C TRP A 65 5.66 -3.30 11.48
N HIS A 66 5.04 -3.64 10.36
CA HIS A 66 5.27 -2.94 9.09
C HIS A 66 4.02 -2.99 8.21
N TRP A 67 3.91 -2.01 7.30
CA TRP A 67 2.85 -1.95 6.30
C TRP A 67 3.27 -2.72 5.06
N VAL A 68 2.41 -3.60 4.55
CA VAL A 68 2.65 -4.38 3.33
C VAL A 68 1.59 -4.05 2.30
N GLY A 69 2.00 -3.55 1.12
CA GLY A 69 1.08 -3.34 0.01
C GLY A 69 0.46 -4.66 -0.45
N LYS A 70 -0.87 -4.76 -0.43
CA LYS A 70 -1.62 -5.97 -0.83
C LYS A 70 -2.28 -5.86 -2.20
N GLY A 71 -2.58 -4.64 -2.63
CA GLY A 71 -2.99 -4.32 -3.99
C GLY A 71 -3.31 -2.85 -4.12
N ALA A 72 -3.74 -2.46 -5.32
CA ALA A 72 -4.07 -1.09 -5.65
C ALA A 72 -5.27 -1.07 -6.58
N VAL A 73 -6.02 0.02 -6.58
CA VAL A 73 -7.05 0.32 -7.58
C VAL A 73 -6.69 1.64 -8.26
N GLN A 74 -6.95 1.73 -9.55
CA GLN A 74 -6.75 2.97 -10.29
C GLN A 74 -7.92 3.91 -10.02
N LEU A 75 -7.65 5.14 -9.60
CA LEU A 75 -8.67 6.16 -9.33
C LEU A 75 -8.93 7.01 -10.57
N GLU A 76 -7.88 7.33 -11.32
CA GLU A 76 -7.97 8.13 -12.54
C GLU A 76 -7.11 7.48 -13.64
N GLN A 77 -7.66 7.39 -14.85
CA GLN A 77 -6.89 7.00 -16.02
C GLN A 77 -6.12 8.22 -16.52
N PRO A 78 -4.79 8.13 -16.74
CA PRO A 78 -4.09 9.20 -17.43
C PRO A 78 -4.77 9.37 -18.79
N ALA A 79 -5.19 10.61 -19.10
CA ALA A 79 -5.68 10.94 -20.42
C ALA A 79 -4.58 10.57 -21.43
N GLY A 80 -4.91 9.65 -22.34
CA GLY A 80 -3.99 9.14 -23.35
C GLY A 80 -3.48 10.22 -24.30
#